data_AF-A0A1T3CHQ6-F1
#
_entry.id   AF-A0A1T3CHQ6-F1
#
_cell.length_a   1.000
_cell.length_b   1.000
_cell.length_c   1.000
_cell.angle_alpha   90.00
_cell.angle_beta   90.00
_cell.angle_gamma   90.00
#
_symmetry.space_group_name_H-M   'P 1'
#
loop_
_entity.id
_entity.type
_entity.pdbx_description
1 polymer ?
#
loop_
_entity_poly.entity_id
_entity_poly.type
_entity_poly.pdbx_seq_one_letter_code
_entity_poly.pdbx_strand_id
1 'polypeptide(L)'
;MCRLNVYLKEGTHVTVKGYGNPFDHPDHPSDGWINYNQPVAGNMTLIDVIEQRIFSFVVAAPDRVLERYWSQELPGPFRYPFGEDHSWSLERYEEQLHVLKYRGPQFAAALTFNNDNEHLAAMTQSQVQDVMWLCREVQQVADTKLRTYFVNVEENSLINLIDEFYAIVPLKDDFIHRFREIWPQLIKNEFLQIKLFDSDEKPASWDAKIIEHPRDLAIMSHHQIRDNDLVLRVRRPRPESQRGADFEVHVFENRAIANAALNRWNTVSLKFDDQLKECKRKVDAVCMFHPRAKPSAAEAAAEAPQDIRFKMALHRALLRGNGFYDLLVRDQPYDRAPRRLPIVNYLDIDEGFITALLLEVLPEDRTRFYSYMSRRPLGLGCIAAGPGFGKTTVISVAAIGMAATLGKIYAFAPTHVATDTFSERLSRVTKTVTDQYNKRNSTRRRRALIVRGYKFRDEYDAFIGILRNSHSGTTATNWRADSN
;
A
#
# COMPACT_ATOMS: atom_id res chain seq x y z
N MET A 1 44.88 3.42 -30.96
CA MET A 1 44.09 3.91 -29.81
C MET A 1 44.29 5.41 -29.75
N CYS A 2 43.21 6.18 -29.68
CA CYS A 2 43.28 7.62 -29.53
C CYS A 2 42.83 8.01 -28.11
N ARG A 3 43.39 9.12 -27.60
CA ARG A 3 43.01 9.70 -26.31
C ARG A 3 42.05 10.86 -26.57
N LEU A 4 40.89 10.82 -25.94
CA LEU A 4 39.91 11.90 -25.94
C LEU A 4 39.87 12.55 -24.56
N ASN A 5 40.11 13.85 -24.50
CA ASN A 5 39.94 14.62 -23.27
C ASN A 5 38.61 15.37 -23.34
N VAL A 6 37.78 15.17 -22.31
CA VAL A 6 36.45 15.77 -22.19
C VAL A 6 36.46 16.71 -21.01
N TYR A 7 36.02 17.95 -21.26
CA TYR A 7 35.96 19.01 -20.27
C TYR A 7 34.51 19.33 -19.97
N LEU A 8 34.13 19.30 -18.69
CA LEU A 8 32.82 19.75 -18.28
C LEU A 8 32.74 21.27 -18.37
N LYS A 9 31.82 21.78 -19.19
CA LYS A 9 31.53 23.22 -19.29
C LYS A 9 31.17 23.79 -17.91
N GLU A 10 31.53 25.05 -17.68
CA GLU A 10 31.15 25.78 -16.47
C GLU A 10 29.63 25.70 -16.24
N GLY A 11 29.22 25.53 -14.98
CA GLY A 11 27.82 25.30 -14.59
C GLY A 11 27.27 23.88 -14.83
N THR A 12 28.03 22.97 -15.44
CA THR A 12 27.63 21.55 -15.56
C THR A 12 28.18 20.71 -14.41
N HIS A 13 27.49 19.63 -14.06
CA HIS A 13 27.89 18.75 -12.95
C HIS A 13 27.80 17.28 -13.36
N VAL A 14 28.68 16.46 -12.80
CA VAL A 14 28.61 15.00 -12.94
C VAL A 14 27.36 14.51 -12.21
N THR A 15 26.63 13.59 -12.85
CA THR A 15 25.57 12.84 -12.18
C THR A 15 26.17 11.55 -11.65
N VAL A 16 26.10 11.34 -10.34
CA VAL A 16 26.69 10.18 -9.67
C VAL A 16 25.57 9.24 -9.25
N LYS A 17 25.65 7.99 -9.69
CA LYS A 17 24.68 6.96 -9.31
C LYS A 17 25.32 5.91 -8.40
N GLY A 18 24.58 5.48 -7.38
CA GLY A 18 24.95 4.40 -6.47
C GLY A 18 25.88 4.78 -5.30
N TYR A 19 26.29 6.05 -5.19
CA TYR A 19 27.10 6.50 -4.07
C TYR A 19 26.37 6.31 -2.74
N GLY A 20 27.06 5.80 -1.73
CA GLY A 20 26.48 5.54 -0.41
C GLY A 20 25.58 4.31 -0.34
N ASN A 21 25.43 3.54 -1.43
CA ASN A 21 24.78 2.23 -1.33
C ASN A 21 25.59 1.32 -0.38
N PRO A 22 24.93 0.50 0.46
CA PRO A 22 25.64 -0.41 1.36
C PRO A 22 26.64 -1.28 0.59
N PHE A 23 27.90 -1.21 0.99
CA PHE A 23 28.99 -2.02 0.48
C PHE A 23 29.65 -2.74 1.65
N ASP A 24 29.84 -4.05 1.55
CA ASP A 24 30.48 -4.85 2.59
C ASP A 24 31.43 -5.85 1.91
N HIS A 25 32.71 -5.54 1.95
CA HIS A 25 33.77 -6.41 1.46
C HIS A 25 35.06 -6.18 2.27
N PRO A 26 35.05 -6.52 3.58
CA PRO A 26 36.04 -6.06 4.54
C PRO A 26 37.49 -6.44 4.19
N ASP A 27 37.66 -7.52 3.42
CA ASP A 27 38.98 -8.01 3.00
C ASP A 27 39.52 -7.36 1.72
N HIS A 28 38.78 -6.44 1.09
CA HIS A 28 39.19 -5.76 -0.13
C HIS A 28 39.43 -4.27 0.11
N PRO A 29 40.49 -3.66 -0.45
CA PRO A 29 40.79 -2.22 -0.26
C PRO A 29 39.64 -1.27 -0.61
N SER A 30 38.73 -1.70 -1.48
CA SER A 30 37.54 -0.92 -1.84
C SER A 30 36.59 -0.66 -0.68
N ASP A 31 36.61 -1.47 0.38
CA ASP A 31 35.86 -1.18 1.60
C ASP A 31 36.34 0.15 2.22
N GLY A 32 37.66 0.31 2.32
CA GLY A 32 38.33 1.56 2.68
C GLY A 32 37.91 2.74 1.81
N TRP A 33 37.93 2.55 0.49
CA TRP A 33 37.62 3.60 -0.49
C TRP A 33 36.16 4.06 -0.41
N ILE A 34 35.22 3.10 -0.38
CA ILE A 34 33.77 3.35 -0.49
C ILE A 34 33.19 3.79 0.85
N ASN A 35 33.51 3.11 1.94
CA ASN A 35 32.87 3.33 3.25
C ASN A 35 33.63 4.33 4.13
N TYR A 36 34.94 4.46 3.94
CA TYR A 36 35.81 5.25 4.83
C TYR A 36 36.53 6.40 4.12
N ASN A 37 36.27 6.63 2.83
CA ASN A 37 36.91 7.66 2.03
C ASN A 37 38.45 7.58 2.08
N GLN A 38 38.99 6.36 2.17
CA GLN A 38 40.44 6.15 2.08
C GLN A 38 40.94 6.40 0.65
N PRO A 39 42.22 6.75 0.48
CA PRO A 39 42.78 6.98 -0.84
C PRO A 39 42.70 5.75 -1.73
N VAL A 40 42.28 5.96 -2.99
CA VAL A 40 42.22 4.94 -4.05
C VAL A 40 43.60 4.76 -4.69
N ALA A 41 44.26 5.88 -5.00
CA ALA A 41 45.59 5.90 -5.59
C ALA A 41 46.33 7.17 -5.15
N GLY A 42 47.54 7.00 -4.61
CA GLY A 42 48.28 8.11 -4.00
C GLY A 42 47.47 8.77 -2.88
N ASN A 43 47.22 10.07 -3.00
CA ASN A 43 46.40 10.84 -2.05
C ASN A 43 44.97 11.09 -2.54
N MET A 44 44.56 10.54 -3.71
CA MET A 44 43.24 10.79 -4.28
C MET A 44 42.20 9.84 -3.70
N THR A 45 41.11 10.39 -3.18
CA THR A 45 39.94 9.65 -2.71
C THR A 45 38.93 9.42 -3.83
N LEU A 46 37.92 8.58 -3.60
CA LEU A 46 36.84 8.37 -4.56
C LEU A 46 36.06 9.66 -4.87
N ILE A 47 35.88 10.53 -3.86
CA ILE A 47 35.22 11.83 -4.05
C ILE A 47 36.06 12.72 -4.96
N ASP A 48 37.38 12.79 -4.75
CA ASP A 48 38.28 13.58 -5.60
C ASP A 48 38.25 13.13 -7.06
N VAL A 49 38.08 11.82 -7.30
CA VAL A 49 37.92 11.25 -8.66
C VAL A 49 36.58 11.64 -9.28
N ILE A 50 35.50 11.61 -8.48
CA ILE A 50 34.14 11.94 -8.93
C ILE A 50 33.99 13.44 -9.26
N GLU A 51 34.65 14.31 -8.49
CA GLU A 51 34.59 15.77 -8.64
C GLU A 51 35.49 16.32 -9.76
N GLN A 52 36.21 15.43 -10.46
CA GLN A 52 37.01 15.83 -11.61
C GLN A 52 36.16 16.48 -12.70
N ARG A 53 36.70 17.54 -13.30
CA ARG A 53 36.08 18.24 -14.42
C ARG A 53 36.65 17.86 -15.78
N ILE A 54 37.70 17.03 -15.77
CA ILE A 54 38.44 16.61 -16.95
C ILE A 54 38.48 15.09 -16.95
N PHE A 55 37.93 14.48 -17.99
CA PHE A 55 37.92 13.03 -18.18
C PHE A 55 38.79 12.68 -19.39
N SER A 56 39.63 11.65 -19.26
CA SER A 56 40.45 11.12 -20.36
C SER A 56 39.95 9.72 -20.73
N PHE A 57 39.44 9.56 -21.95
CA PHE A 57 38.99 8.27 -22.48
C PHE A 57 40.03 7.73 -23.46
N VAL A 58 40.38 6.46 -23.32
CA VAL A 58 41.19 5.74 -24.31
C VAL A 58 40.23 4.95 -25.20
N VAL A 59 40.16 5.32 -26.47
CA VAL A 59 39.24 4.70 -27.42
C VAL A 59 40.01 3.86 -28.44
N ALA A 60 39.53 2.65 -28.66
CA ALA A 60 40.01 1.76 -29.72
C ALA A 60 39.48 2.21 -31.09
N ALA A 61 39.84 3.43 -31.49
CA ALA A 61 39.52 4.00 -32.79
C ALA A 61 40.79 4.58 -33.46
N PRO A 62 40.82 4.66 -34.80
CA PRO A 62 41.84 5.41 -35.54
C PRO A 62 41.78 6.91 -35.19
N ASP A 63 42.88 7.62 -35.41
CA ASP A 63 42.97 9.05 -35.16
C ASP A 63 41.91 9.84 -35.94
N ARG A 64 41.39 10.91 -35.30
CA ARG A 64 40.39 11.87 -35.83
C ARG A 64 38.99 11.32 -36.15
N VAL A 65 38.72 10.03 -35.93
CA VAL A 65 37.36 9.48 -36.09
C VAL A 65 36.39 10.06 -35.06
N LEU A 66 36.86 10.29 -33.83
CA LEU A 66 36.02 10.78 -32.74
C LEU A 66 35.51 12.22 -32.96
N GLU A 67 36.30 13.07 -33.62
CA GLU A 67 35.91 14.46 -33.90
C GLU A 67 34.64 14.56 -34.75
N ARG A 68 34.34 13.55 -35.57
CA ARG A 68 33.15 13.50 -36.44
C ARG A 68 31.85 13.13 -35.71
N TYR A 69 31.95 12.37 -34.61
CA TYR A 69 30.78 11.82 -33.91
C TYR A 69 30.57 12.45 -32.52
N TRP A 70 31.61 13.06 -31.93
CA TRP A 70 31.53 13.63 -30.60
C TRP A 70 30.65 14.89 -30.51
N SER A 71 30.47 15.62 -31.62
CA SER A 71 29.67 16.84 -31.67
C SER A 71 28.16 16.61 -31.77
N GLN A 72 27.69 15.36 -31.72
CA GLN A 72 26.26 15.07 -31.72
C GLN A 72 25.63 15.49 -30.40
N GLU A 73 24.56 16.30 -30.46
CA GLU A 73 23.76 16.61 -29.28
C GLU A 73 23.13 15.32 -28.74
N LEU A 74 23.44 15.02 -27.48
CA LEU A 74 22.79 13.93 -26.79
C LEU A 74 21.33 14.31 -26.51
N PRO A 75 20.39 13.36 -26.60
CA PRO A 75 19.01 13.64 -26.22
C PRO A 75 18.95 14.10 -24.76
N GLY A 76 18.05 15.04 -24.49
CA GLY A 76 17.82 15.52 -23.13
C GLY A 76 17.38 14.37 -22.20
N PRO A 77 17.46 14.58 -20.87
CA PRO A 77 17.00 13.59 -19.90
C PRO A 77 15.54 13.21 -20.17
N PHE A 78 15.22 11.93 -20.08
CA PHE A 78 13.85 11.45 -20.15
C PHE A 78 12.95 12.16 -19.11
N ARG A 79 11.72 12.48 -19.51
CA ARG A 79 10.68 13.12 -18.71
C ARG A 79 9.34 12.44 -18.92
N TYR A 80 8.66 12.10 -17.83
CA TYR A 80 7.27 11.68 -17.90
C TYR A 80 6.37 12.84 -18.31
N PRO A 81 5.34 12.60 -19.13
CA PRO A 81 4.55 13.68 -19.72
C PRO A 81 3.44 14.21 -18.78
N PHE A 82 3.46 13.87 -17.50
CA PHE A 82 2.36 14.16 -16.54
C PHE A 82 2.49 15.49 -15.79
N GLY A 83 3.50 16.31 -16.12
CA GLY A 83 3.73 17.61 -15.49
C GLY A 83 4.42 17.50 -14.11
N GLU A 84 4.22 18.53 -13.29
CA GLU A 84 4.88 18.68 -11.98
C GLU A 84 3.94 18.63 -10.77
N ASP A 85 2.63 18.74 -10.99
CA ASP A 85 1.64 18.65 -9.92
C ASP A 85 1.01 17.25 -9.89
N HIS A 86 1.36 16.49 -8.84
CA HIS A 86 0.93 15.11 -8.62
C HIS A 86 -0.10 14.98 -7.49
N SER A 87 -0.62 16.10 -6.98
CA SER A 87 -1.65 16.09 -5.93
C SER A 87 -2.93 15.33 -6.37
N TRP A 88 -3.82 15.01 -5.44
CA TRP A 88 -5.09 14.42 -5.84
C TRP A 88 -5.98 15.45 -6.55
N SER A 89 -6.28 15.20 -7.83
CA SER A 89 -7.31 15.91 -8.58
C SER A 89 -7.96 14.94 -9.56
N LEU A 90 -9.24 14.62 -9.33
CA LEU A 90 -9.99 13.70 -10.19
C LEU A 90 -10.03 14.23 -11.63
N GLU A 91 -10.38 15.51 -11.80
CA GLU A 91 -10.46 16.19 -13.09
C GLU A 91 -9.13 16.10 -13.86
N ARG A 92 -8.00 16.45 -13.22
CA ARG A 92 -6.69 16.38 -13.88
C ARG A 92 -6.35 14.95 -14.33
N TYR A 93 -6.62 13.96 -13.49
CA TYR A 93 -6.31 12.58 -13.83
C TYR A 93 -7.22 12.03 -14.93
N GLU A 94 -8.49 12.45 -14.97
CA GLU A 94 -9.39 12.16 -16.10
C GLU A 94 -8.85 12.78 -17.39
N GLU A 95 -8.52 14.08 -17.38
CA GLU A 95 -7.95 14.77 -18.54
C GLU A 95 -6.68 14.05 -19.06
N GLN A 96 -5.78 13.67 -18.16
CA GLN A 96 -4.54 12.96 -18.50
C GLN A 96 -4.79 11.59 -19.18
N LEU A 97 -5.91 10.92 -18.90
CA LEU A 97 -6.26 9.64 -19.52
C LEU A 97 -7.00 9.80 -20.86
N HIS A 98 -7.70 10.92 -21.04
CA HIS A 98 -8.46 11.24 -22.24
C HIS A 98 -7.60 11.85 -23.34
N VAL A 99 -6.57 12.61 -22.98
CA VAL A 99 -5.69 13.23 -23.96
C VAL A 99 -4.83 12.15 -24.65
N LEU A 100 -5.07 11.94 -25.96
CA LEU A 100 -4.34 10.98 -26.81
C LEU A 100 -2.82 11.14 -26.74
N LYS A 101 -2.31 12.36 -26.44
CA LYS A 101 -0.88 12.65 -26.27
C LYS A 101 -0.21 11.82 -25.17
N TYR A 102 -0.97 11.40 -24.15
CA TYR A 102 -0.46 10.59 -23.04
C TYR A 102 -0.68 9.09 -23.25
N ARG A 103 -1.44 8.70 -24.28
CA ARG A 103 -1.54 7.31 -24.73
C ARG A 103 -0.34 7.00 -25.60
N GLY A 104 0.68 6.44 -24.97
CA GLY A 104 1.92 6.05 -25.62
C GLY A 104 2.23 4.56 -25.43
N PRO A 105 3.36 4.10 -25.98
CA PRO A 105 3.89 2.79 -25.61
C PRO A 105 4.19 2.73 -24.11
N GLN A 106 4.23 1.51 -23.59
CA GLN A 106 4.64 1.27 -22.21
C GLN A 106 6.03 1.87 -21.96
N PHE A 107 6.18 2.64 -20.88
CA PHE A 107 7.48 3.17 -20.47
C PHE A 107 8.42 2.03 -20.05
N ALA A 108 9.71 2.21 -20.30
CA ALA A 108 10.72 1.26 -19.82
C ALA A 108 10.65 1.13 -18.29
N ALA A 109 10.82 -0.10 -17.80
CA ALA A 109 10.89 -0.36 -16.38
C ALA A 109 12.06 0.43 -15.76
N ALA A 110 11.77 1.19 -14.71
CA ALA A 110 12.74 2.02 -14.02
C ALA A 110 12.83 1.59 -12.55
N LEU A 111 14.05 1.32 -12.08
CA LEU A 111 14.37 1.10 -10.67
C LEU A 111 14.94 2.37 -10.01
N THR A 112 15.24 3.39 -10.81
CA THR A 112 15.85 4.64 -10.37
C THR A 112 15.28 5.82 -11.15
N PHE A 113 15.19 6.99 -10.51
CA PHE A 113 14.56 8.19 -11.05
C PHE A 113 15.49 9.39 -10.94
N ASN A 114 15.70 10.10 -12.06
CA ASN A 114 16.65 11.20 -12.15
C ASN A 114 16.36 12.35 -11.16
N ASN A 115 15.12 12.54 -10.75
CA ASN A 115 14.71 13.54 -9.76
C ASN A 115 13.37 13.18 -9.13
N ASP A 116 12.97 13.97 -8.14
CA ASP A 116 11.74 13.73 -7.36
C ASP A 116 10.48 13.80 -8.24
N ASN A 117 10.46 14.64 -9.28
CA ASN A 117 9.32 14.74 -10.19
C ASN A 117 9.08 13.43 -10.95
N GLU A 118 10.14 12.84 -11.53
CA GLU A 118 10.00 11.59 -12.28
C GLU A 118 9.57 10.43 -11.39
N HIS A 119 10.09 10.39 -10.16
CA HIS A 119 9.66 9.41 -9.15
C HIS A 119 8.17 9.58 -8.82
N LEU A 120 7.73 10.79 -8.49
CA LEU A 120 6.33 11.06 -8.14
C LEU A 120 5.38 10.78 -9.30
N ALA A 121 5.75 11.15 -10.53
CA ALA A 121 4.98 10.87 -11.72
C ALA A 121 4.77 9.36 -11.90
N ALA A 122 5.84 8.57 -11.84
CA ALA A 122 5.75 7.11 -11.97
C ALA A 122 4.90 6.48 -10.85
N MET A 123 5.13 6.91 -9.60
CA MET A 123 4.46 6.33 -8.43
C MET A 123 2.97 6.71 -8.38
N THR A 124 2.60 7.95 -8.66
CA THR A 124 1.17 8.35 -8.66
C THR A 124 0.40 7.74 -9.81
N GLN A 125 0.96 7.75 -11.03
CA GLN A 125 0.31 7.18 -12.20
C GLN A 125 0.09 5.67 -12.06
N SER A 126 1.02 4.95 -11.42
CA SER A 126 0.85 3.52 -11.11
C SER A 126 -0.36 3.22 -10.22
N GLN A 127 -0.84 4.19 -9.43
CA GLN A 127 -2.02 4.03 -8.57
C GLN A 127 -3.31 4.48 -9.25
N VAL A 128 -3.21 5.45 -10.18
CA VAL A 128 -4.36 6.15 -10.75
C VAL A 128 -4.89 5.45 -12.00
N GLN A 129 -4.02 5.06 -12.94
CA GLN A 129 -4.45 4.66 -14.29
C GLN A 129 -5.49 3.53 -14.29
N ASP A 130 -5.23 2.45 -13.56
CA ASP A 130 -6.15 1.31 -13.47
C ASP A 130 -7.45 1.67 -12.72
N VAL A 131 -7.35 2.46 -11.64
CA VAL A 131 -8.53 2.83 -10.83
C VAL A 131 -9.46 3.76 -11.59
N MET A 132 -8.93 4.67 -12.40
CA MET A 132 -9.75 5.61 -13.16
C MET A 132 -10.57 4.91 -14.25
N TRP A 133 -10.01 3.89 -14.91
CA TRP A 133 -10.77 3.06 -15.84
C TRP A 133 -11.89 2.30 -15.14
N LEU A 134 -11.60 1.71 -13.96
CA LEU A 134 -12.61 1.04 -13.16
C LEU A 134 -13.71 2.00 -12.71
N CYS A 135 -13.36 3.17 -12.18
CA CYS A 135 -14.30 4.16 -11.66
C CYS A 135 -15.33 4.57 -12.72
N ARG A 136 -14.87 4.83 -13.96
CA ARG A 136 -15.75 5.22 -15.06
C ARG A 136 -16.77 4.13 -15.40
N GLU A 137 -16.35 2.87 -15.41
CA GLU A 137 -17.24 1.75 -15.69
C GLU A 137 -18.17 1.46 -14.50
N VAL A 138 -17.70 1.60 -13.26
CA VAL A 138 -18.52 1.53 -12.04
C VAL A 138 -19.63 2.58 -12.04
N GLN A 139 -19.34 3.80 -12.47
CA GLN A 139 -20.36 4.85 -12.63
C GLN A 139 -21.42 4.45 -13.65
N GLN A 140 -21.03 3.92 -14.81
CA GLN A 140 -21.97 3.43 -15.82
C GLN A 140 -22.84 2.27 -15.31
N VAL A 141 -22.29 1.38 -14.48
CA VAL A 141 -23.06 0.33 -13.80
C VAL A 141 -24.08 0.94 -12.83
N ALA A 142 -23.66 1.93 -12.04
CA ALA A 142 -24.52 2.63 -11.09
C ALA A 142 -25.63 3.48 -11.74
N ASP A 143 -25.41 3.94 -12.97
CA ASP A 143 -26.41 4.66 -13.78
C ASP A 143 -27.40 3.73 -14.48
N THR A 144 -27.07 2.43 -14.57
CA THR A 144 -27.93 1.45 -15.22
C THR A 144 -29.06 1.01 -14.29
N LYS A 145 -30.30 1.33 -14.66
CA LYS A 145 -31.51 0.89 -13.97
C LYS A 145 -31.85 -0.55 -14.34
N LEU A 146 -31.93 -1.41 -13.32
CA LEU A 146 -32.23 -2.84 -13.42
C LEU A 146 -33.55 -3.14 -12.69
N ARG A 147 -34.25 -4.16 -13.17
CA ARG A 147 -35.46 -4.66 -12.52
C ARG A 147 -35.06 -5.69 -11.47
N THR A 148 -35.69 -5.64 -10.30
CA THR A 148 -35.47 -6.58 -9.21
C THR A 148 -36.79 -6.94 -8.54
N TYR A 149 -36.84 -8.12 -7.93
CA TYR A 149 -37.89 -8.48 -6.98
C TYR A 149 -37.25 -9.06 -5.72
N PHE A 150 -38.01 -9.08 -4.62
CA PHE A 150 -37.51 -9.48 -3.31
C PHE A 150 -38.13 -10.78 -2.83
N VAL A 151 -37.40 -11.46 -1.95
CA VAL A 151 -37.78 -12.70 -1.28
C VAL A 151 -37.43 -12.54 0.20
N ASN A 152 -38.29 -13.03 1.10
CA ASN A 152 -37.99 -13.01 2.53
C ASN A 152 -36.82 -13.94 2.86
N VAL A 153 -36.04 -13.63 3.88
CA VAL A 153 -35.07 -14.58 4.45
C VAL A 153 -35.83 -15.52 5.39
N GLU A 154 -35.65 -16.84 5.26
CA GLU A 154 -36.38 -17.85 6.04
C GLU A 154 -36.26 -17.67 7.57
N GLU A 155 -37.38 -17.91 8.27
CA GLU A 155 -37.58 -17.88 9.72
C GLU A 155 -36.83 -19.03 10.42
N ASN A 156 -35.54 -18.88 10.72
CA ASN A 156 -34.88 -19.84 11.63
C ASN A 156 -33.84 -19.21 12.58
N SER A 157 -33.92 -17.91 12.79
CA SER A 157 -33.09 -17.21 13.78
C SER A 157 -34.00 -16.54 14.80
N LEU A 158 -33.74 -16.74 16.09
CA LEU A 158 -34.40 -16.08 17.24
C LEU A 158 -34.29 -14.53 17.25
N ILE A 159 -33.92 -13.93 16.13
CA ILE A 159 -33.77 -12.52 15.90
C ILE A 159 -34.58 -12.22 14.65
N ASN A 160 -35.83 -11.80 14.82
CA ASN A 160 -36.63 -11.17 13.77
C ASN A 160 -35.91 -9.91 13.29
N LEU A 161 -35.00 -10.04 12.33
CA LEU A 161 -34.51 -8.92 11.55
C LEU A 161 -35.53 -8.70 10.43
N ILE A 162 -36.62 -7.99 10.76
CA ILE A 162 -37.72 -7.57 9.86
C ILE A 162 -37.22 -6.75 8.64
N ASP A 163 -35.91 -6.48 8.60
CA ASP A 163 -35.22 -5.57 7.71
C ASP A 163 -34.29 -6.27 6.70
N GLU A 164 -34.32 -7.60 6.56
CA GLU A 164 -33.46 -8.34 5.61
C GLU A 164 -34.24 -9.11 4.53
N PHE A 165 -33.74 -9.03 3.30
CA PHE A 165 -34.35 -9.68 2.14
C PHE A 165 -33.28 -10.31 1.24
N TYR A 166 -33.67 -11.25 0.40
CA TYR A 166 -32.93 -11.56 -0.82
C TYR A 166 -33.49 -10.73 -1.98
N ALA A 167 -32.63 -10.01 -2.69
CA ALA A 167 -32.95 -9.34 -3.94
C ALA A 167 -32.43 -10.19 -5.11
N ILE A 168 -33.32 -10.52 -6.05
CA ILE A 168 -32.97 -11.24 -7.28
C ILE A 168 -32.97 -10.22 -8.41
N VAL A 169 -31.79 -9.98 -8.98
CA VAL A 169 -31.55 -9.01 -10.06
C VAL A 169 -31.20 -9.77 -11.34
N PRO A 170 -32.14 -9.98 -12.28
CA PRO A 170 -31.83 -10.61 -13.55
C PRO A 170 -30.99 -9.68 -14.43
N LEU A 171 -29.75 -10.08 -14.70
CA LEU A 171 -28.86 -9.33 -15.59
C LEU A 171 -29.14 -9.76 -17.03
N LYS A 172 -29.37 -8.80 -17.92
CA LYS A 172 -29.54 -9.07 -19.35
C LYS A 172 -28.20 -9.41 -20.00
N ASP A 173 -28.21 -10.18 -21.08
CA ASP A 173 -27.00 -10.54 -21.82
C ASP A 173 -26.20 -9.30 -22.26
N ASP A 174 -26.88 -8.25 -22.72
CA ASP A 174 -26.25 -6.98 -23.10
C ASP A 174 -25.51 -6.31 -21.93
N PHE A 175 -26.04 -6.43 -20.70
CA PHE A 175 -25.40 -5.88 -19.50
C PHE A 175 -24.13 -6.66 -19.16
N ILE A 176 -24.22 -8.00 -19.15
CA ILE A 176 -23.08 -8.87 -18.87
C ILE A 176 -22.00 -8.69 -19.93
N HIS A 177 -22.38 -8.63 -21.20
CA HIS A 177 -21.45 -8.42 -22.29
C HIS A 177 -20.76 -7.05 -22.19
N ARG A 178 -21.50 -5.98 -21.88
CA ARG A 178 -20.97 -4.62 -21.74
C ARG A 178 -19.92 -4.52 -20.62
N PHE A 179 -20.16 -5.15 -19.48
CA PHE A 179 -19.30 -5.03 -18.29
C PHE A 179 -18.40 -6.24 -18.04
N ARG A 180 -18.28 -7.15 -19.01
CA ARG A 180 -17.55 -8.42 -18.91
C ARG A 180 -16.14 -8.28 -18.34
N GLU A 181 -15.39 -7.28 -18.78
CA GLU A 181 -13.97 -7.11 -18.43
C GLU A 181 -13.78 -6.72 -16.96
N ILE A 182 -14.70 -5.92 -16.40
CA ILE A 182 -14.60 -5.45 -15.01
C ILE A 182 -15.40 -6.31 -14.02
N TRP A 183 -16.36 -7.10 -14.51
CA TRP A 183 -17.28 -7.87 -13.68
C TRP A 183 -16.58 -8.75 -12.64
N PRO A 184 -15.53 -9.52 -12.98
CA PRO A 184 -14.81 -10.34 -11.99
C PRO A 184 -14.20 -9.52 -10.85
N GLN A 185 -13.76 -8.29 -11.13
CA GLN A 185 -13.19 -7.40 -10.12
C GLN A 185 -14.28 -6.82 -9.20
N LEU A 186 -15.46 -6.49 -9.75
CA LEU A 186 -16.58 -5.97 -8.99
C LEU A 186 -17.13 -7.00 -7.99
N ILE A 187 -17.36 -8.24 -8.45
CA ILE A 187 -17.95 -9.29 -7.62
C ILE A 187 -16.98 -9.88 -6.60
N LYS A 188 -15.67 -9.70 -6.79
CA LYS A 188 -14.65 -10.08 -5.81
C LYS A 188 -14.85 -9.38 -4.46
N ASN A 189 -15.39 -8.16 -4.50
CA ASN A 189 -15.88 -7.52 -3.30
C ASN A 189 -17.31 -8.04 -3.08
N GLU A 190 -17.48 -8.95 -2.12
CA GLU A 190 -18.78 -9.54 -1.79
C GLU A 190 -19.85 -8.50 -1.41
N PHE A 191 -19.49 -7.22 -1.21
CA PHE A 191 -20.38 -6.19 -0.73
C PHE A 191 -20.50 -5.01 -1.70
N LEU A 192 -21.72 -4.49 -1.83
CA LEU A 192 -22.06 -3.30 -2.60
C LEU A 192 -23.26 -2.57 -1.95
N GLN A 193 -23.65 -1.44 -2.51
CA GLN A 193 -24.94 -0.81 -2.21
C GLN A 193 -25.89 -0.98 -3.39
N ILE A 194 -27.17 -1.23 -3.10
CA ILE A 194 -28.22 -1.06 -4.11
C ILE A 194 -28.92 0.29 -3.90
N LYS A 195 -29.21 0.98 -4.99
CA LYS A 195 -30.03 2.20 -4.99
C LYS A 195 -31.43 1.82 -5.42
N LEU A 196 -32.42 1.93 -4.55
CA LEU A 196 -33.82 1.66 -4.88
C LEU A 196 -34.48 2.93 -5.39
N PHE A 197 -35.17 2.84 -6.52
CA PHE A 197 -35.90 3.93 -7.14
C PHE A 197 -37.40 3.65 -7.08
N ASP A 198 -38.16 4.59 -6.53
CA ASP A 198 -39.62 4.66 -6.62
C ASP A 198 -40.00 6.09 -7.02
N SER A 199 -40.76 6.23 -8.12
CA SER A 199 -41.03 7.51 -8.78
C SER A 199 -39.76 8.37 -9.07
N ASP A 200 -39.92 9.67 -9.36
CA ASP A 200 -38.82 10.61 -9.65
C ASP A 200 -38.11 11.14 -8.37
N GLU A 201 -38.32 10.50 -7.21
CA GLU A 201 -37.72 10.89 -5.94
C GLU A 201 -36.26 10.42 -5.77
N LYS A 202 -35.60 10.92 -4.71
CA LYS A 202 -34.23 10.50 -4.35
C LYS A 202 -34.21 9.00 -3.96
N PRO A 203 -33.31 8.19 -4.55
CA PRO A 203 -33.29 6.76 -4.28
C PRO A 203 -32.82 6.42 -2.86
N ALA A 204 -33.40 5.38 -2.24
CA ALA A 204 -32.83 4.81 -1.01
C ALA A 204 -31.58 4.01 -1.28
N SER A 205 -30.70 3.95 -0.28
CA SER A 205 -29.44 3.21 -0.36
C SER A 205 -29.43 2.06 0.63
N TRP A 206 -29.52 0.82 0.13
CA TRP A 206 -29.50 -0.38 0.97
C TRP A 206 -28.17 -1.10 0.82
N ASP A 207 -27.64 -1.61 1.93
CA ASP A 207 -26.41 -2.41 1.88
C ASP A 207 -26.75 -3.81 1.37
N ALA A 208 -25.87 -4.36 0.53
CA ALA A 208 -26.07 -5.62 -0.14
C ALA A 208 -24.81 -6.49 -0.08
N LYS A 209 -25.01 -7.79 0.08
CA LYS A 209 -23.99 -8.83 0.00
C LYS A 209 -24.31 -9.79 -1.16
N ILE A 210 -23.34 -10.04 -2.03
CA ILE A 210 -23.42 -11.04 -3.10
C ILE A 210 -23.44 -12.44 -2.49
N ILE A 211 -24.36 -13.27 -2.95
CA ILE A 211 -24.41 -14.69 -2.59
C ILE A 211 -23.72 -15.50 -3.69
N GLU A 212 -22.56 -16.08 -3.38
CA GLU A 212 -21.74 -16.84 -4.35
C GLU A 212 -22.41 -18.14 -4.82
N HIS A 213 -23.08 -18.85 -3.89
CA HIS A 213 -23.73 -20.13 -4.16
C HIS A 213 -25.23 -20.07 -3.84
N PRO A 214 -26.03 -19.30 -4.60
CA PRO A 214 -27.43 -19.10 -4.27
C PRO A 214 -28.26 -20.39 -4.38
N ARG A 215 -27.83 -21.36 -5.20
CA ARG A 215 -28.51 -22.65 -5.37
C ARG A 215 -28.45 -23.55 -4.13
N ASP A 216 -27.52 -23.29 -3.21
CA ASP A 216 -27.39 -24.04 -1.97
C ASP A 216 -28.42 -23.62 -0.92
N LEU A 217 -29.13 -22.50 -1.14
CA LEU A 217 -30.18 -22.00 -0.27
C LEU A 217 -31.51 -22.70 -0.60
N ALA A 218 -32.13 -23.33 0.40
CA ALA A 218 -33.40 -24.05 0.23
C ALA A 218 -34.49 -23.18 -0.41
N ILE A 219 -34.64 -21.94 0.07
CA ILE A 219 -35.61 -20.97 -0.46
C ILE A 219 -35.42 -20.66 -1.95
N MET A 220 -34.19 -20.74 -2.47
CA MET A 220 -33.90 -20.43 -3.88
C MET A 220 -34.39 -21.50 -4.85
N SER A 221 -34.70 -22.71 -4.36
CA SER A 221 -35.27 -23.79 -5.17
C SER A 221 -36.63 -23.40 -5.78
N HIS A 222 -37.44 -22.65 -5.04
CA HIS A 222 -38.75 -22.13 -5.49
C HIS A 222 -38.64 -20.98 -6.51
N HIS A 223 -37.47 -20.34 -6.60
CA HIS A 223 -37.24 -19.21 -7.50
C HIS A 223 -36.49 -19.58 -8.77
N GLN A 224 -35.99 -20.81 -8.94
CA GLN A 224 -35.34 -21.28 -10.17
C GLN A 224 -34.28 -20.28 -10.71
N ILE A 225 -33.22 -20.05 -9.92
CA ILE A 225 -32.16 -19.07 -10.24
C ILE A 225 -31.45 -19.43 -11.55
N ARG A 226 -31.48 -18.49 -12.51
CA ARG A 226 -30.80 -18.59 -13.82
C ARG A 226 -29.34 -18.18 -13.68
N ASP A 227 -28.51 -18.58 -14.65
CA ASP A 227 -27.07 -18.30 -14.63
C ASP A 227 -26.74 -16.79 -14.61
N ASN A 228 -27.62 -15.96 -15.18
CA ASN A 228 -27.45 -14.51 -15.23
C ASN A 228 -28.15 -13.75 -14.09
N ASP A 229 -28.75 -14.45 -13.12
CA ASP A 229 -29.37 -13.79 -11.98
C ASP A 229 -28.31 -13.47 -10.92
N LEU A 230 -28.18 -12.19 -10.56
CA LEU A 230 -27.41 -11.77 -9.40
C LEU A 230 -28.29 -11.85 -8.15
N VAL A 231 -27.90 -12.69 -7.20
CA VAL A 231 -28.61 -12.85 -5.93
C VAL A 231 -27.87 -12.10 -4.84
N LEU A 232 -28.56 -11.15 -4.22
CA LEU A 232 -28.03 -10.29 -3.17
C LEU A 232 -28.81 -10.51 -1.88
N ARG A 233 -28.13 -10.64 -0.74
CA ARG A 233 -28.76 -10.47 0.57
C ARG A 233 -28.66 -9.00 0.94
N VAL A 234 -29.80 -8.34 1.14
CA VAL A 234 -29.89 -6.90 1.35
C VAL A 234 -30.45 -6.59 2.72
N ARG A 235 -30.05 -5.45 3.27
CA ARG A 235 -30.57 -4.94 4.54
C ARG A 235 -31.16 -3.54 4.37
N ARG A 236 -32.40 -3.39 4.85
CA ARG A 236 -33.09 -2.10 4.95
C ARG A 236 -32.32 -1.17 5.91
N PRO A 237 -32.11 0.10 5.54
CA PRO A 237 -31.44 1.07 6.38
C PRO A 237 -32.22 1.32 7.67
N ARG A 238 -31.51 1.61 8.77
CA ARG A 238 -32.17 1.97 10.04
C ARG A 238 -32.90 3.32 9.89
N PRO A 239 -34.03 3.54 10.59
CA PRO A 239 -34.80 4.79 10.51
C PRO A 239 -34.00 6.07 10.82
N GLU A 240 -32.94 5.96 11.62
CA GLU A 240 -32.06 7.07 12.02
C GLU A 240 -31.01 7.44 10.95
N SER A 241 -30.93 6.69 9.85
CA SER A 241 -29.91 6.90 8.82
C SER A 241 -30.34 7.93 7.77
N GLN A 242 -29.42 8.80 7.34
CA GLN A 242 -29.63 9.77 6.24
C GLN A 242 -29.73 9.10 4.84
N ARG A 243 -30.12 7.81 4.75
CA ARG A 243 -30.03 6.97 3.54
C ARG A 243 -31.31 6.88 2.70
N GLY A 244 -32.27 7.77 2.96
CA GLY A 244 -33.52 7.89 2.18
C GLY A 244 -34.74 7.39 2.93
N ALA A 245 -35.92 7.57 2.33
CA ALA A 245 -37.21 7.16 2.89
C ALA A 245 -37.34 5.63 3.03
N ASP A 246 -38.28 5.18 3.86
CA ASP A 246 -38.63 3.77 3.97
C ASP A 246 -39.40 3.35 2.70
N PHE A 247 -38.75 2.57 1.83
CA PHE A 247 -39.39 2.07 0.60
C PHE A 247 -40.00 0.69 0.85
N GLU A 248 -41.29 0.57 0.54
CA GLU A 248 -41.95 -0.73 0.48
C GLU A 248 -41.37 -1.54 -0.69
N VAL A 249 -40.90 -2.75 -0.38
CA VAL A 249 -40.37 -3.67 -1.39
C VAL A 249 -41.40 -4.74 -1.69
N HIS A 250 -41.53 -5.09 -2.97
CA HIS A 250 -42.45 -6.13 -3.38
C HIS A 250 -41.79 -7.50 -3.24
N VAL A 251 -42.30 -8.26 -2.27
CA VAL A 251 -41.84 -9.61 -1.94
C VAL A 251 -42.72 -10.65 -2.62
N PHE A 252 -42.12 -11.71 -3.16
CA PHE A 252 -42.83 -12.78 -3.85
C PHE A 252 -42.40 -14.16 -3.34
N GLU A 253 -43.34 -15.10 -3.28
CA GLU A 253 -43.10 -16.47 -2.78
C GLU A 253 -42.39 -17.38 -3.80
N ASN A 254 -42.52 -17.09 -5.10
CA ASN A 254 -41.84 -17.84 -6.16
C ASN A 254 -41.69 -16.99 -7.43
N ARG A 255 -40.85 -17.48 -8.37
CA ARG A 255 -40.55 -16.75 -9.60
C ARG A 255 -41.73 -16.67 -10.58
N ALA A 256 -42.63 -17.64 -10.59
CA ALA A 256 -43.79 -17.61 -11.48
C ALA A 256 -44.73 -16.44 -11.12
N ILE A 257 -45.02 -16.26 -9.83
CA ILE A 257 -45.80 -15.14 -9.32
C ILE A 257 -45.08 -13.81 -9.57
N ALA A 258 -43.77 -13.75 -9.30
CA ALA A 258 -42.97 -12.56 -9.60
C ALA A 258 -43.06 -12.18 -11.09
N ASN A 259 -42.86 -13.12 -12.01
CA ASN A 259 -42.92 -12.87 -13.45
C ASN A 259 -44.32 -12.43 -13.92
N ALA A 260 -45.39 -12.98 -13.33
CA ALA A 260 -46.76 -12.56 -13.62
C ALA A 260 -47.04 -11.10 -13.19
N ALA A 261 -46.32 -10.61 -12.17
CA ALA A 261 -46.42 -9.27 -11.63
C ALA A 261 -45.25 -8.35 -12.05
N LEU A 262 -44.74 -8.48 -13.28
CA LEU A 262 -43.56 -7.76 -13.76
C LEU A 262 -43.65 -6.22 -13.61
N ASN A 263 -44.86 -5.68 -13.72
CA ASN A 263 -45.12 -4.25 -13.53
C ASN A 263 -44.91 -3.77 -12.07
N ARG A 264 -44.96 -4.69 -11.11
CA ARG A 264 -44.71 -4.44 -9.68
C ARG A 264 -43.26 -4.71 -9.27
N TRP A 265 -42.35 -4.97 -10.20
CA TRP A 265 -40.93 -5.12 -9.85
C TRP A 265 -40.34 -3.76 -9.49
N ASN A 266 -39.59 -3.73 -8.39
CA ASN A 266 -38.82 -2.56 -8.02
C ASN A 266 -37.71 -2.30 -9.05
N THR A 267 -37.27 -1.05 -9.12
CA THR A 267 -36.14 -0.63 -9.95
C THR A 267 -34.95 -0.34 -9.05
N VAL A 268 -33.80 -0.92 -9.37
CA VAL A 268 -32.55 -0.72 -8.63
C VAL A 268 -31.40 -0.35 -9.54
N SER A 269 -30.37 0.26 -8.98
CA SER A 269 -29.04 0.27 -9.59
C SER A 269 -27.99 -0.26 -8.62
N LEU A 270 -26.88 -0.78 -9.16
CA LEU A 270 -25.81 -1.40 -8.39
C LEU A 270 -24.67 -0.40 -8.19
N LYS A 271 -24.40 -0.03 -6.95
CA LYS A 271 -23.31 0.87 -6.59
C LYS A 271 -22.17 0.09 -5.93
N PHE A 272 -21.15 -0.22 -6.71
CA PHE A 272 -19.90 -0.81 -6.23
C PHE A 272 -18.94 0.26 -5.67
N ASP A 273 -17.91 -0.19 -4.96
CA ASP A 273 -16.80 0.68 -4.52
C ASP A 273 -15.97 1.10 -5.73
N ASP A 274 -15.90 2.41 -5.98
CA ASP A 274 -15.13 3.01 -7.08
C ASP A 274 -13.62 3.06 -6.81
N GLN A 275 -13.19 2.67 -5.59
CA GLN A 275 -11.81 2.69 -5.11
C GLN A 275 -11.15 4.07 -5.11
N LEU A 276 -11.87 5.16 -5.40
CA LEU A 276 -11.31 6.51 -5.48
C LEU A 276 -10.77 6.97 -4.13
N LYS A 277 -11.47 6.63 -3.04
CA LYS A 277 -11.01 6.98 -1.67
C LYS A 277 -9.66 6.35 -1.36
N GLU A 278 -9.47 5.08 -1.74
CA GLU A 278 -8.22 4.36 -1.52
C GLU A 278 -7.11 4.85 -2.47
N CYS A 279 -7.45 5.11 -3.74
CA CYS A 279 -6.53 5.69 -4.72
C CYS A 279 -6.04 7.07 -4.26
N LYS A 280 -6.94 7.94 -3.81
CA LYS A 280 -6.60 9.23 -3.20
C LYS A 280 -5.63 9.07 -2.03
N ARG A 281 -5.93 8.16 -1.11
CA ARG A 281 -5.05 7.89 0.05
C ARG A 281 -3.65 7.48 -0.37
N LYS A 282 -3.53 6.64 -1.41
CA LYS A 282 -2.24 6.19 -1.97
C LYS A 282 -1.49 7.33 -2.67
N VAL A 283 -2.18 8.15 -3.47
CA VAL A 283 -1.61 9.34 -4.11
C VAL A 283 -1.12 10.34 -3.06
N ASP A 284 -1.93 10.62 -2.04
CA ASP A 284 -1.57 11.52 -0.94
C ASP A 284 -0.34 10.99 -0.20
N ALA A 285 -0.23 9.68 0.03
CA ALA A 285 0.94 9.06 0.66
C ALA A 285 2.21 9.19 -0.19
N VAL A 286 2.11 9.05 -1.52
CA VAL A 286 3.24 9.31 -2.44
C VAL A 286 3.64 10.79 -2.39
N CYS A 287 2.67 11.70 -2.34
CA CYS A 287 2.90 13.15 -2.29
C CYS A 287 3.59 13.61 -0.99
N MET A 288 3.61 12.80 0.07
CA MET A 288 4.42 13.06 1.26
C MET A 288 5.92 13.12 0.96
N PHE A 289 6.36 12.56 -0.17
CA PHE A 289 7.74 12.63 -0.65
C PHE A 289 7.97 13.76 -1.65
N HIS A 290 7.03 14.68 -1.83
CA HIS A 290 7.25 15.88 -2.62
C HIS A 290 8.31 16.79 -1.96
N PRO A 291 9.19 17.47 -2.73
CA PRO A 291 10.21 18.36 -2.16
C PRO A 291 9.66 19.45 -1.23
N ARG A 292 8.44 19.90 -1.52
CA ARG A 292 7.70 20.92 -0.74
C ARG A 292 6.76 20.33 0.32
N ALA A 293 6.76 19.02 0.53
CA ALA A 293 5.92 18.40 1.55
C ALA A 293 6.33 18.83 2.95
N LYS A 294 5.35 19.01 3.84
CA LYS A 294 5.58 19.27 5.26
C LYS A 294 5.73 17.96 6.03
N PRO A 295 6.48 17.91 7.14
CA PRO A 295 6.54 16.72 7.98
C PRO A 295 5.18 16.46 8.65
N SER A 296 4.76 15.20 8.70
CA SER A 296 3.45 14.81 9.26
C SER A 296 3.25 15.17 10.74
N ALA A 297 4.33 15.22 11.52
CA ALA A 297 4.27 15.59 12.94
C ALA A 297 4.44 17.11 13.18
N ALA A 298 4.83 17.87 12.15
CA ALA A 298 5.21 19.27 12.26
C ALA A 298 4.13 20.23 11.71
N GLU A 299 2.87 19.78 11.58
CA GLU A 299 1.77 20.66 11.17
C GLU A 299 1.63 21.91 12.06
N ALA A 300 2.19 21.89 13.28
CA ALA A 300 2.19 23.01 14.22
C ALA A 300 3.38 24.00 14.08
N ALA A 301 4.44 23.69 13.33
CA ALA A 301 5.61 24.56 13.21
C ALA A 301 5.68 25.24 11.83
N ALA A 302 5.91 26.55 11.80
CA ALA A 302 6.07 27.31 10.55
C ALA A 302 7.23 26.77 9.68
N GLU A 303 8.25 26.20 10.32
CA GLU A 303 9.39 25.58 9.67
C GLU A 303 9.83 24.29 10.38
N ALA A 304 10.04 23.23 9.59
CA ALA A 304 10.57 21.97 10.10
C ALA A 304 12.04 22.13 10.55
N PRO A 305 12.43 21.60 11.73
CA PRO A 305 13.82 21.50 12.16
C PRO A 305 14.75 20.90 11.10
N GLN A 306 16.01 21.34 11.09
CA GLN A 306 17.01 20.96 10.09
C GLN A 306 17.22 19.44 10.00
N ASP A 307 17.20 18.74 11.13
CA ASP A 307 17.34 17.28 11.20
C ASP A 307 16.16 16.55 10.53
N ILE A 308 14.94 17.08 10.70
CA ILE A 308 13.73 16.54 10.07
C ILE A 308 13.80 16.77 8.55
N ARG A 309 14.21 17.96 8.10
CA ARG A 309 14.39 18.23 6.66
C ARG A 309 15.42 17.30 6.02
N PHE A 310 16.54 17.06 6.71
CA PHE A 310 17.55 16.10 6.28
C PHE A 310 16.98 14.68 6.17
N LYS A 311 16.25 14.20 7.18
CA LYS A 311 15.59 12.87 7.15
C LYS A 311 14.60 12.75 5.98
N MET A 312 13.81 13.79 5.70
CA MET A 312 12.89 13.81 4.55
C MET A 312 13.65 13.76 3.23
N ALA A 313 14.74 14.53 3.08
CA ALA A 313 15.58 14.50 1.89
C ALA A 313 16.26 13.13 1.70
N LEU A 314 16.68 12.49 2.81
CA LEU A 314 17.22 11.15 2.83
C LEU A 314 16.21 10.11 2.33
N HIS A 315 14.96 10.19 2.78
CA HIS A 315 13.90 9.30 2.29
C HIS A 315 13.63 9.51 0.79
N ARG A 316 13.60 10.77 0.31
CA ARG A 316 13.47 11.05 -1.13
C ARG A 316 14.63 10.47 -1.94
N ALA A 317 15.87 10.64 -1.47
CA ALA A 317 17.04 10.06 -2.13
C ALA A 317 16.98 8.53 -2.20
N LEU A 318 16.56 7.89 -1.10
CA LEU A 318 16.32 6.44 -1.05
C LEU A 318 15.29 6.00 -2.09
N LEU A 319 14.13 6.67 -2.15
CA LEU A 319 13.06 6.33 -3.10
C LEU A 319 13.40 6.61 -4.56
N ARG A 320 14.23 7.64 -4.83
CA ARG A 320 14.78 7.87 -6.17
C ARG A 320 15.72 6.75 -6.63
N GLY A 321 16.36 6.02 -5.70
CA GLY A 321 17.22 4.89 -6.02
C GLY A 321 18.56 5.23 -6.71
N ASN A 322 18.86 6.51 -6.95
CA ASN A 322 20.14 6.93 -7.56
C ASN A 322 21.31 6.96 -6.57
N GLY A 323 21.10 6.62 -5.30
CA GLY A 323 22.09 6.79 -4.24
C GLY A 323 22.03 8.17 -3.59
N PHE A 324 23.07 8.51 -2.83
CA PHE A 324 23.05 9.59 -1.85
C PHE A 324 24.10 10.69 -2.10
N TYR A 325 24.76 10.69 -3.26
CA TYR A 325 25.81 11.67 -3.57
C TYR A 325 25.30 13.12 -3.48
N ASP A 326 24.18 13.40 -4.14
CA ASP A 326 23.58 14.74 -4.13
C ASP A 326 23.28 15.17 -2.69
N LEU A 327 22.75 14.28 -1.85
CA LEU A 327 22.40 14.63 -0.47
C LEU A 327 23.61 14.78 0.47
N LEU A 328 24.59 13.87 0.38
CA LEU A 328 25.68 13.76 1.35
C LEU A 328 26.94 14.55 0.97
N VAL A 329 27.09 14.90 -0.31
CA VAL A 329 28.30 15.54 -0.83
C VAL A 329 27.99 16.90 -1.45
N ARG A 330 27.07 16.95 -2.42
CA ARG A 330 26.85 18.12 -3.29
C ARG A 330 25.91 19.17 -2.70
N ASP A 331 24.76 18.68 -2.25
CA ASP A 331 23.66 19.32 -1.52
C ASP A 331 24.11 20.37 -0.52
N GLN A 332 25.12 20.05 0.31
CA GLN A 332 25.36 20.59 1.66
C GLN A 332 24.60 21.88 2.02
N PRO A 333 23.25 21.84 2.20
CA PRO A 333 22.49 22.97 2.74
C PRO A 333 22.53 22.91 4.28
N TYR A 334 23.26 21.93 4.80
CA TYR A 334 23.31 21.50 6.17
C TYR A 334 24.79 21.30 6.49
N ASP A 335 25.48 22.36 6.89
CA ASP A 335 26.94 22.44 7.19
C ASP A 335 27.47 21.38 8.19
N ARG A 336 26.62 20.46 8.65
CA ARG A 336 26.92 19.36 9.59
C ARG A 336 26.36 18.00 9.17
N ALA A 337 25.85 17.84 7.94
CA ALA A 337 25.31 16.54 7.52
C ALA A 337 26.40 15.46 7.59
N PRO A 338 26.11 14.30 8.21
CA PRO A 338 27.08 13.22 8.28
C PRO A 338 27.41 12.72 6.86
N ARG A 339 28.70 12.55 6.54
CA ARG A 339 29.16 11.96 5.26
C ARG A 339 28.76 10.48 5.07
N ARG A 340 27.96 9.93 5.99
CA ARG A 340 27.55 8.53 6.03
C ARG A 340 26.06 8.44 6.29
N LEU A 341 25.48 7.35 5.81
CA LEU A 341 24.09 7.04 6.10
C LEU A 341 23.89 6.87 7.62
N PRO A 342 22.74 7.33 8.16
CA PRO A 342 22.43 7.11 9.56
C PRO A 342 22.34 5.61 9.85
N ILE A 343 22.85 5.21 11.01
CA ILE A 343 22.74 3.84 11.51
C ILE A 343 21.72 3.84 12.63
N VAL A 344 20.71 2.97 12.52
CA VAL A 344 19.69 2.76 13.54
C VAL A 344 20.04 1.52 14.35
N ASN A 345 20.06 1.67 15.67
CA ASN A 345 20.13 0.56 16.61
C ASN A 345 18.70 0.20 17.03
N TYR A 346 18.23 -1.01 16.71
CA TYR A 346 16.90 -1.48 17.09
C TYR A 346 16.86 -2.19 18.45
N LEU A 347 18.00 -2.31 19.11
CA LEU A 347 18.17 -2.95 20.42
C LEU A 347 18.80 -1.96 21.42
N ASP A 348 18.51 -0.67 21.28
CA ASP A 348 18.90 0.35 22.26
C ASP A 348 17.93 0.32 23.46
N ILE A 349 18.09 -0.71 24.29
CA ILE A 349 17.24 -1.11 25.42
C ILE A 349 18.10 -1.81 26.49
N ASP A 350 17.53 -2.07 27.66
CA ASP A 350 18.27 -2.71 28.75
C ASP A 350 18.75 -4.14 28.42
N GLU A 351 19.96 -4.50 28.86
CA GLU A 351 20.62 -5.77 28.55
C GLU A 351 19.80 -7.00 29.01
N GLY A 352 19.05 -6.88 30.10
CA GLY A 352 18.18 -7.95 30.58
C GLY A 352 17.08 -8.26 29.58
N PHE A 353 16.49 -7.24 28.96
CA PHE A 353 15.45 -7.40 27.96
C PHE A 353 16.01 -7.90 26.63
N ILE A 354 17.20 -7.43 26.23
CA ILE A 354 17.94 -7.98 25.09
C ILE A 354 18.21 -9.47 25.29
N THR A 355 18.66 -9.87 26.47
CA THR A 355 18.93 -11.27 26.80
C THR A 355 17.66 -12.12 26.68
N ALA A 356 16.52 -11.63 27.20
CA ALA A 356 15.24 -12.32 27.07
C ALA A 356 14.78 -12.43 25.60
N LEU A 357 14.99 -11.41 24.78
CA LEU A 357 14.72 -11.45 23.33
C LEU A 357 15.58 -12.50 22.61
N LEU A 358 16.87 -12.54 22.91
CA LEU A 358 17.81 -13.46 22.25
C LEU A 358 17.56 -14.93 22.62
N LEU A 359 16.90 -15.23 23.74
CA LEU A 359 16.52 -16.60 24.09
C LEU A 359 15.50 -17.22 23.11
N GLU A 360 14.70 -16.39 22.44
CA GLU A 360 13.76 -16.82 21.39
C GLU A 360 14.42 -17.02 20.01
N VAL A 361 15.67 -16.57 19.87
CA VAL A 361 16.49 -16.78 18.67
C VAL A 361 17.32 -18.05 18.85
N LEU A 362 17.50 -18.81 17.77
CA LEU A 362 18.36 -20.00 17.75
C LEU A 362 19.74 -19.65 18.30
N PRO A 363 20.32 -20.47 19.20
CA PRO A 363 21.60 -20.18 19.85
C PRO A 363 22.71 -19.77 18.87
N GLU A 364 22.77 -20.44 17.72
CA GLU A 364 23.79 -20.24 16.68
C GLU A 364 23.65 -18.88 15.98
N ASP A 365 22.43 -18.33 15.94
CA ASP A 365 22.11 -17.07 15.27
C ASP A 365 22.12 -15.86 16.20
N ARG A 366 22.21 -16.03 17.52
CA ARG A 366 22.07 -14.92 18.50
C ARG A 366 23.06 -13.78 18.25
N THR A 367 24.33 -14.10 18.09
CA THR A 367 25.39 -13.10 17.86
C THR A 367 25.18 -12.38 16.53
N ARG A 368 24.82 -13.13 15.48
CA ARG A 368 24.53 -12.59 14.15
C ARG A 368 23.31 -11.68 14.18
N PHE A 369 22.22 -12.12 14.82
CA PHE A 369 20.99 -11.36 14.96
C PHE A 369 21.18 -10.08 15.77
N TYR A 370 21.90 -10.15 16.91
CA TYR A 370 22.24 -8.97 17.71
C TYR A 370 23.05 -7.97 16.89
N SER A 371 24.15 -8.41 16.28
CA SER A 371 25.02 -7.54 15.48
C SER A 371 24.26 -6.91 14.31
N TYR A 372 23.37 -7.68 13.68
CA TYR A 372 22.49 -7.19 12.64
C TYR A 372 21.55 -6.10 13.17
N MET A 373 20.72 -6.41 14.17
CA MET A 373 19.70 -5.47 14.68
C MET A 373 20.30 -4.22 15.34
N SER A 374 21.50 -4.31 15.91
CA SER A 374 22.16 -3.19 16.57
C SER A 374 22.75 -2.15 15.61
N ARG A 375 22.91 -2.49 14.33
CA ARG A 375 23.49 -1.60 13.33
C ARG A 375 22.80 -1.75 11.98
N ARG A 376 21.72 -1.00 11.75
CA ARG A 376 21.00 -0.97 10.46
C ARG A 376 21.19 0.37 9.74
N PRO A 377 21.98 0.40 8.64
CA PRO A 377 22.02 1.56 7.76
C PRO A 377 20.61 1.92 7.30
N LEU A 378 20.25 3.21 7.42
CA LEU A 378 18.93 3.76 7.12
C LEU A 378 17.76 3.18 7.94
N GLY A 379 18.04 2.33 8.92
CA GLY A 379 16.98 1.52 9.52
C GLY A 379 16.30 0.63 8.48
N LEU A 380 17.07 0.04 7.57
CA LEU A 380 16.56 -0.95 6.64
C LEU A 380 17.19 -2.32 6.94
N GLY A 381 16.34 -3.34 7.04
CA GLY A 381 16.76 -4.71 7.25
C GLY A 381 15.90 -5.67 6.45
N CYS A 382 16.55 -6.65 5.83
CA CYS A 382 15.95 -7.84 5.23
C CYS A 382 16.31 -9.08 6.06
N ILE A 383 15.31 -9.89 6.42
CA ILE A 383 15.49 -11.21 7.02
C ILE A 383 14.93 -12.24 6.04
N ALA A 384 15.81 -12.98 5.40
CA ALA A 384 15.47 -14.03 4.44
C ALA A 384 15.90 -15.39 4.98
N ALA A 385 15.02 -16.39 4.86
CA ALA A 385 15.33 -17.79 5.18
C ALA A 385 14.36 -18.74 4.45
N GLY A 386 14.72 -20.02 4.37
CA GLY A 386 13.86 -21.06 3.80
C GLY A 386 12.58 -21.32 4.61
N PRO A 387 11.63 -22.10 4.08
CA PRO A 387 10.48 -22.60 4.85
C PRO A 387 10.94 -23.36 6.12
N GLY A 388 10.26 -23.18 7.25
CA GLY A 388 10.58 -23.90 8.50
C GLY A 388 11.68 -23.29 9.39
N PHE A 389 12.50 -22.36 8.88
CA PHE A 389 13.62 -21.74 9.62
C PHE A 389 13.22 -20.69 10.68
N GLY A 390 11.97 -20.72 11.18
CA GLY A 390 11.57 -19.82 12.27
C GLY A 390 11.47 -18.33 11.94
N LYS A 391 11.44 -17.92 10.66
CA LYS A 391 11.37 -16.51 10.22
C LYS A 391 10.37 -15.67 10.99
N THR A 392 9.14 -16.17 11.15
CA THR A 392 8.07 -15.44 11.83
C THR A 392 8.40 -15.19 13.30
N THR A 393 9.09 -16.12 13.97
CA THR A 393 9.60 -15.93 15.33
C THR A 393 10.68 -14.85 15.35
N VAL A 394 11.68 -14.93 14.47
CA VAL A 394 12.77 -13.94 14.40
C VAL A 394 12.25 -12.54 14.10
N ILE A 395 11.31 -12.39 13.15
CA ILE A 395 10.66 -11.11 12.84
C ILE A 395 9.83 -10.63 14.05
N SER A 396 9.21 -11.53 14.81
CA SER A 396 8.49 -11.14 16.04
C SER A 396 9.44 -10.60 17.10
N VAL A 397 10.59 -11.25 17.31
CA VAL A 397 11.64 -10.78 18.22
C VAL A 397 12.15 -9.40 17.77
N ALA A 398 12.42 -9.25 16.47
CA ALA A 398 12.84 -7.98 15.88
C ALA A 398 11.80 -6.88 16.10
N ALA A 399 10.51 -7.16 15.86
CA ALA A 399 9.42 -6.23 16.07
C ALA A 399 9.29 -5.81 17.54
N ILE A 400 9.45 -6.73 18.50
CA ILE A 400 9.41 -6.39 19.93
C ILE A 400 10.60 -5.50 20.31
N GLY A 401 11.81 -5.81 19.82
CA GLY A 401 12.99 -4.97 20.03
C GLY A 401 12.79 -3.57 19.46
N MET A 402 12.38 -3.48 18.19
CA MET A 402 12.06 -2.23 17.52
C MET A 402 10.98 -1.43 18.26
N ALA A 403 9.92 -2.08 18.75
CA ALA A 403 8.87 -1.40 19.50
C ALA A 403 9.37 -0.88 20.86
N ALA A 404 10.25 -1.62 21.52
CA ALA A 404 10.83 -1.22 22.79
C ALA A 404 11.82 -0.05 22.64
N THR A 405 12.53 0.04 21.51
CA THR A 405 13.49 1.12 21.22
C THR A 405 12.85 2.33 20.55
N LEU A 406 11.98 2.14 19.56
CA LEU A 406 11.41 3.21 18.72
C LEU A 406 9.99 3.62 19.13
N GLY A 407 9.35 2.86 20.00
CA GLY A 407 7.96 3.08 20.43
C GLY A 407 6.95 2.36 19.54
N LYS A 408 5.95 3.09 19.02
CA LYS A 408 4.87 2.48 18.23
C LYS A 408 5.39 2.07 16.86
N ILE A 409 5.17 0.81 16.48
CA ILE A 409 5.53 0.30 15.16
C ILE A 409 4.29 -0.19 14.41
N TYR A 410 4.34 -0.10 13.08
CA TYR A 410 3.37 -0.76 12.20
C TYR A 410 3.99 -2.03 11.63
N ALA A 411 3.20 -3.09 11.61
CA ALA A 411 3.54 -4.32 10.91
C ALA A 411 2.43 -4.67 9.93
N PHE A 412 2.80 -5.13 8.74
CA PHE A 412 1.88 -5.51 7.69
C PHE A 412 2.36 -6.80 7.03
N ALA A 413 1.42 -7.55 6.46
CA ALA A 413 1.70 -8.75 5.68
C ALA A 413 0.83 -8.77 4.41
N PRO A 414 1.18 -9.54 3.37
CA PRO A 414 0.48 -9.51 2.09
C PRO A 414 -0.99 -9.96 2.13
N THR A 415 -1.37 -10.76 3.13
CA THR A 415 -2.74 -11.30 3.26
C THR A 415 -3.24 -11.18 4.70
N HIS A 416 -4.57 -11.22 4.86
CA HIS A 416 -5.22 -11.28 6.17
C HIS A 416 -4.72 -12.49 6.99
N VAL A 417 -4.66 -13.67 6.36
CA VAL A 417 -4.16 -14.90 6.99
C VAL A 417 -2.71 -14.75 7.47
N ALA A 418 -1.83 -14.15 6.67
CA ALA A 418 -0.45 -13.90 7.06
C ALA A 418 -0.35 -12.88 8.20
N THR A 419 -1.20 -11.85 8.18
CA THR A 419 -1.29 -10.83 9.24
C THR A 419 -1.75 -11.46 10.56
N ASP A 420 -2.78 -12.31 10.53
CA ASP A 420 -3.29 -13.01 11.70
C ASP A 420 -2.23 -13.96 12.28
N THR A 421 -1.62 -14.78 11.43
CA THR A 421 -0.53 -15.70 11.83
C THR A 421 0.64 -14.95 12.46
N PHE A 422 1.01 -13.79 11.89
CA PHE A 422 2.07 -12.95 12.44
C PHE A 422 1.66 -12.34 13.78
N SER A 423 0.44 -11.83 13.90
CA SER A 423 -0.08 -11.22 15.13
C SER A 423 -0.15 -12.23 16.30
N GLU A 424 -0.58 -13.46 16.02
CA GLU A 424 -0.61 -14.54 17.01
C GLU A 424 0.80 -14.91 17.45
N ARG A 425 1.73 -15.06 16.51
CA ARG A 425 3.14 -15.33 16.81
C ARG A 425 3.74 -14.22 17.66
N LEU A 426 3.52 -12.97 17.29
CA LEU A 426 3.99 -11.79 18.00
C LEU A 426 3.46 -11.74 19.44
N SER A 427 2.17 -12.07 19.64
CA SER A 427 1.53 -12.14 20.96
C SER A 427 2.17 -13.19 21.86
N ARG A 428 2.39 -14.39 21.33
CA ARG A 428 3.07 -15.47 22.06
C ARG A 428 4.51 -15.09 22.43
N VAL A 429 5.30 -14.60 21.49
CA VAL A 429 6.71 -14.23 21.73
C VAL A 429 6.77 -13.10 22.76
N THR A 430 5.91 -12.08 22.63
CA THR A 430 5.81 -10.97 23.60
C THR A 430 5.53 -11.49 25.02
N LYS A 431 4.59 -12.44 25.16
CA LYS A 431 4.29 -13.07 26.44
C LYS A 431 5.52 -13.78 27.00
N THR A 432 6.17 -14.64 26.22
CA THR A 432 7.33 -15.42 26.68
C THR A 432 8.49 -14.51 27.10
N VAL A 433 8.85 -13.53 26.27
CA VAL A 433 9.96 -12.60 26.54
C VAL A 433 9.67 -11.76 27.78
N THR A 434 8.45 -11.23 27.93
CA THR A 434 8.06 -10.42 29.09
C THR A 434 8.07 -11.26 30.37
N ASP A 435 7.55 -12.48 30.32
CA ASP A 435 7.50 -13.37 31.48
C ASP A 435 8.91 -13.80 31.90
N GLN A 436 9.81 -14.09 30.94
CA GLN A 436 11.22 -14.39 31.21
C GLN A 436 11.96 -13.20 31.83
N TYR A 437 11.75 -12.01 31.27
CA TYR A 437 12.34 -10.78 31.79
C TYR A 437 11.90 -10.51 33.23
N ASN A 438 10.59 -10.56 33.48
CA ASN A 438 10.00 -10.25 34.79
C ASN A 438 10.36 -11.28 35.87
N LYS A 439 10.75 -12.52 35.50
CA LYS A 439 11.24 -13.52 36.46
C LYS A 439 12.61 -13.17 37.05
N ARG A 440 13.43 -12.43 36.30
CA ARG A 440 14.84 -12.16 36.63
C ARG A 440 15.10 -10.73 37.08
N ASN A 441 14.09 -9.86 37.05
CA ASN A 441 14.24 -8.43 37.30
C ASN A 441 13.20 -7.91 38.30
N SER A 442 13.62 -6.99 39.16
CA SER A 442 12.75 -6.30 40.12
C SER A 442 11.80 -5.32 39.44
N THR A 443 12.26 -4.66 38.37
CA THR A 443 11.44 -3.76 37.54
C THR A 443 10.67 -4.58 36.52
N ARG A 444 9.34 -4.58 36.64
CA ARG A 444 8.47 -5.35 35.73
C ARG A 444 8.15 -4.57 34.46
N ARG A 445 8.27 -5.24 33.32
CA ARG A 445 7.76 -4.77 32.02
C ARG A 445 6.35 -5.30 31.77
N ARG A 446 5.56 -4.50 31.06
CA ARG A 446 4.24 -4.89 30.54
C ARG A 446 4.41 -5.58 29.19
N ARG A 447 3.50 -6.50 28.87
CA ARG A 447 3.41 -7.11 27.54
C ARG A 447 3.01 -6.04 26.53
N ALA A 448 3.57 -6.11 25.32
CA ALA A 448 3.19 -5.22 24.23
C ALA A 448 1.73 -5.45 23.84
N LEU A 449 1.00 -4.34 23.63
CA LEU A 449 -0.34 -4.36 23.07
C LEU A 449 -0.23 -4.52 21.55
N ILE A 450 -0.91 -5.52 21.00
CA ILE A 450 -0.98 -5.76 19.56
C ILE A 450 -2.39 -5.38 19.12
N VAL A 451 -2.47 -4.40 18.23
CA VAL A 451 -3.73 -3.94 17.64
C VAL A 451 -3.73 -4.34 16.17
N ARG A 452 -4.76 -5.06 15.73
CA ARG A 452 -4.94 -5.40 14.31
C ARG A 452 -5.71 -4.26 13.62
N GLY A 453 -5.26 -3.89 12.44
CA GLY A 453 -5.82 -2.77 11.67
C GLY A 453 -7.02 -3.14 10.81
N TYR A 454 -7.87 -4.08 11.22
CA TYR A 454 -9.17 -4.28 10.54
C TYR A 454 -10.04 -3.02 10.71
N LYS A 455 -11.11 -2.88 9.91
CA LYS A 455 -11.98 -1.70 10.02
C LYS A 455 -12.46 -1.60 11.47
N PHE A 456 -12.38 -0.41 12.07
CA PHE A 456 -12.66 -0.20 13.49
C PHE A 456 -14.01 -0.79 13.92
N ARG A 457 -15.01 -0.70 13.03
CA ARG A 457 -16.34 -1.24 13.28
C ARG A 457 -16.39 -2.76 13.27
N ASP A 458 -15.64 -3.39 12.38
CA ASP A 458 -15.50 -4.86 12.34
C ASP A 458 -14.82 -5.36 13.61
N GLU A 459 -13.79 -4.65 14.11
CA GLU A 459 -13.12 -4.97 15.39
C GLU A 459 -14.02 -4.73 16.60
N TYR A 460 -14.79 -3.63 16.59
CA TYR A 460 -15.75 -3.34 17.64
C TYR A 460 -16.86 -4.39 17.69
N ASP A 461 -17.44 -4.74 16.54
CA ASP A 461 -18.52 -5.74 16.46
C ASP A 461 -18.01 -7.14 16.77
N ALA A 462 -16.79 -7.50 16.33
CA ALA A 462 -16.13 -8.74 16.74
C ALA A 462 -15.87 -8.78 18.25
N PHE A 463 -15.39 -7.68 18.84
CA PHE A 463 -15.16 -7.55 20.27
C PHE A 463 -16.47 -7.68 21.07
N ILE A 464 -17.52 -6.96 20.68
CA ILE A 464 -18.85 -7.07 21.29
C ILE A 464 -19.43 -8.48 21.08
N GLY A 465 -19.22 -9.09 19.92
CA GLY A 465 -19.62 -10.46 19.62
C GLY A 465 -18.97 -11.48 20.54
N ILE A 466 -17.65 -11.35 20.78
CA ILE A 466 -16.91 -12.19 21.74
C ILE A 466 -17.41 -11.97 23.18
N LEU A 467 -17.71 -10.72 23.56
CA LEU A 467 -18.28 -10.42 24.88
C LEU A 467 -19.68 -11.00 25.07
N ARG A 468 -20.48 -11.09 24.00
CA ARG A 468 -21.84 -11.64 24.02
C ARG A 468 -21.86 -13.17 23.96
N ASN A 469 -20.94 -13.79 23.23
CA ASN A 469 -20.80 -15.23 23.12
C ASN A 469 -19.31 -15.63 23.24
N SER A 470 -18.90 -16.00 24.45
CA SER A 470 -17.51 -16.34 24.79
C SER A 470 -16.98 -17.61 24.10
N HIS A 471 -17.84 -18.40 23.48
CA HIS A 471 -17.50 -19.68 22.82
C HIS A 471 -17.52 -19.61 21.28
N SER A 472 -18.04 -18.53 20.69
CA SER A 472 -17.97 -18.32 19.23
C SER A 472 -16.62 -17.71 18.88
N GLY A 473 -15.62 -18.56 18.63
CA GLY A 473 -14.36 -18.11 18.04
C GLY A 473 -14.60 -17.53 16.64
N THR A 474 -14.07 -16.33 16.39
CA THR A 474 -13.78 -15.68 15.08
C THR A 474 -14.85 -15.61 13.97
N THR A 475 -16.02 -16.25 14.08
CA THR A 475 -17.03 -16.36 13.01
C THR A 475 -18.21 -15.40 13.14
N ALA A 476 -18.19 -14.46 14.10
CA ALA A 476 -19.33 -13.61 14.42
C ALA A 476 -19.59 -12.42 13.47
N THR A 477 -18.79 -12.20 12.42
CA THR A 477 -18.95 -11.06 11.51
C THR A 477 -19.43 -11.47 10.11
N ASN A 478 -20.63 -12.05 10.03
CA ASN A 478 -21.28 -12.40 8.74
C ASN A 478 -21.84 -11.20 7.96
N TRP A 479 -21.69 -9.98 8.49
CA TRP A 479 -22.02 -8.74 7.82
C TRP A 479 -20.89 -7.73 8.08
N ARG A 480 -20.26 -7.21 7.02
CA ARG A 480 -19.50 -5.95 7.13
C ARG A 480 -20.53 -4.85 7.41
N ALA A 481 -20.62 -4.40 8.65
CA ALA A 481 -21.47 -3.28 9.00
C ALA A 481 -20.75 -1.98 8.64
N ASP A 482 -21.35 -1.26 7.68
CA ASP A 482 -21.06 0.11 7.27
C ASP A 482 -19.72 0.40 6.58
N SER A 483 -19.77 0.35 5.25
CA SER A 483 -18.85 1.04 4.36
C SER A 483 -19.01 2.55 4.52
N ASN A 484 -18.08 3.19 5.25
CA ASN A 484 -17.60 4.54 4.95
C ASN A 484 -16.14 4.68 5.34
#